data_AF-A0A1X7TBU6-F1
#
_entry.id   AF-A0A1X7TBU6-F1
#
_cell.length_a   1.000
_cell.length_b   1.000
_cell.length_c   1.000
_cell.angle_alpha   90.00
_cell.angle_beta   90.00
_cell.angle_gamma   90.00
#
_symmetry.space_group_name_H-M   'P 1'
#
loop_
_entity.id
_entity.type
_entity.pdbx_description
1 polymer ?
#
loop_
_entity_poly.entity_id
_entity_poly.type
_entity_poly.pdbx_seq_one_letter_code
_entity_poly.pdbx_strand_id
1 'polypeptide(L)'
;MERNYTFTGDFSPEAVAGVLSIEMILALIANGVVLVITIYQRKSWKQSSTIFFTSLILAHLVLTLYLPFSIAALAAGEWIIGSTDEEKQGTCDFIGFI
;
A
#
# COMPACT_ATOMS: atom_id res chain seq x y z
N MET A 1 -14.26 -16.15 19.80
CA MET A 1 -13.12 -17.08 19.68
C MET A 1 -11.89 -16.24 19.41
N GLU A 2 -10.95 -16.17 20.36
CA GLU A 2 -9.64 -15.58 20.10
C GLU A 2 -8.89 -16.48 19.13
N ARG A 3 -8.68 -15.97 17.92
CA ARG A 3 -7.98 -16.72 16.88
C ARG A 3 -6.48 -16.55 17.14
N ASN A 4 -5.86 -17.57 17.74
CA ASN A 4 -4.41 -17.62 17.96
C ASN A 4 -3.72 -17.89 16.62
N TYR A 5 -3.27 -16.83 15.96
CA TYR A 5 -2.47 -16.88 14.74
C TYR A 5 -0.99 -16.82 15.08
N THR A 6 -0.47 -17.82 15.77
CA THR A 6 0.98 -17.94 15.94
C THR A 6 1.55 -18.53 14.66
N PHE A 7 2.07 -17.66 13.79
CA PHE A 7 2.76 -18.07 12.57
C PHE A 7 4.07 -18.79 12.95
N THR A 8 4.20 -20.06 12.61
CA THR A 8 5.33 -20.93 13.00
C THR A 8 6.47 -20.96 11.96
N GLY A 9 6.45 -20.06 10.96
CA GLY A 9 7.50 -19.98 9.94
C GLY A 9 8.58 -18.96 10.31
N ASP A 10 9.78 -19.17 9.77
CA ASP A 10 10.91 -18.25 9.88
C ASP A 10 10.69 -17.05 8.95
N PHE A 11 9.80 -16.14 9.37
CA PHE A 11 9.46 -14.92 8.64
C PHE A 11 10.25 -13.77 9.24
N SER A 12 11.10 -13.13 8.44
CA SER A 12 11.81 -11.91 8.83
C SER A 12 10.95 -10.71 8.45
N PRO A 13 10.15 -10.15 9.38
CA PRO A 13 9.31 -9.00 9.07
C PRO A 13 10.13 -7.79 8.60
N GLU A 14 11.39 -7.70 9.02
CA GLU A 14 12.35 -6.68 8.61
C GLU A 14 12.74 -6.83 7.14
N ALA A 15 12.92 -8.06 6.66
CA ALA A 15 13.24 -8.31 5.25
C ALA A 15 12.05 -7.95 4.36
N VAL A 16 10.83 -8.30 4.78
CA VAL A 16 9.61 -7.94 4.05
C VAL A 16 9.38 -6.43 4.06
N ALA A 17 9.58 -5.76 5.20
CA ALA A 17 9.55 -4.31 5.27
C ALA A 17 10.55 -3.65 4.29
N GLY A 18 11.77 -4.22 4.18
CA GLY A 18 12.78 -3.77 3.22
C GLY A 18 12.35 -3.93 1.77
N VAL A 19 11.82 -5.10 1.39
CA VAL A 19 11.33 -5.36 0.04
C VAL A 19 10.16 -4.44 -0.31
N LEU A 20 9.18 -4.32 0.59
CA LEU A 20 8.01 -3.44 0.39
C LEU A 20 8.41 -1.97 0.28
N SER A 21 9.45 -1.53 1.00
CA SER A 21 9.96 -0.16 0.88
C SER A 21 10.55 0.12 -0.50
N ILE A 22 11.29 -0.85 -1.07
CA ILE A 22 11.84 -0.74 -2.43
C ILE A 22 10.71 -0.72 -3.46
N GLU A 23 9.76 -1.64 -3.31
CA GLU A 23 8.57 -1.71 -4.17
C GLU A 23 7.77 -0.41 -4.14
N MET A 24 7.55 0.17 -2.95
CA MET A 24 6.86 1.45 -2.77
C MET A 24 7.51 2.57 -3.61
N ILE A 25 8.84 2.70 -3.53
CA ILE A 25 9.57 3.75 -4.26
C ILE A 25 9.45 3.53 -5.77
N LEU A 26 9.67 2.30 -6.24
CA LEU A 26 9.58 1.97 -7.67
C LEU A 26 8.17 2.16 -8.20
N ALA A 27 7.16 1.75 -7.44
CA ALA A 27 5.75 1.92 -7.77
C ALA A 27 5.35 3.39 -7.85
N LEU A 28 5.78 4.23 -6.90
CA LEU A 28 5.52 5.68 -6.96
C LEU A 28 6.13 6.32 -8.21
N ILE A 29 7.38 5.98 -8.53
CA ILE A 29 8.07 6.53 -9.70
C ILE A 29 7.38 6.08 -10.99
N ALA A 30 7.18 4.78 -11.16
CA ALA A 30 6.60 4.22 -12.38
C ALA A 30 5.17 4.73 -12.61
N ASN A 31 4.30 4.60 -11.60
CA ASN A 31 2.90 5.01 -11.70
C ASN A 31 2.77 6.54 -11.79
N GLY A 32 3.59 7.29 -11.05
CA GLY A 32 3.59 8.75 -11.10
C GLY A 32 4.01 9.30 -12.46
N VAL A 33 5.08 8.77 -13.06
CA VAL A 33 5.54 9.21 -14.39
C VAL A 33 4.50 8.90 -15.45
N VAL A 34 3.94 7.68 -15.47
CA VAL A 34 2.91 7.31 -16.44
C VAL A 34 1.65 8.16 -16.27
N LEU A 35 1.23 8.45 -15.03
CA LEU A 35 0.10 9.33 -14.75
C LEU A 35 0.33 10.75 -15.30
N VAL A 36 1.50 11.33 -15.03
CA VAL A 36 1.85 12.68 -15.53
C VAL A 36 1.81 12.70 -17.05
N ILE A 37 2.44 11.73 -17.73
CA ILE A 37 2.40 11.63 -19.20
C ILE A 37 0.96 11.53 -19.70
N THR A 38 0.13 10.72 -19.05
CA THR A 38 -1.27 10.50 -19.45
C THR A 38 -2.13 11.75 -19.27
N ILE A 39 -1.88 12.54 -18.22
CA ILE A 39 -2.55 13.83 -17.99
C ILE A 39 -2.09 14.87 -19.02
N TYR A 40 -0.80 14.94 -19.32
CA TYR A 40 -0.25 15.85 -20.34
C TYR A 40 -0.80 15.54 -21.73
N GLN A 41 -0.94 14.26 -22.08
CA GLN A 41 -1.53 13.83 -23.33
C GLN A 41 -3.07 13.84 -23.26
N ARG A 42 -3.68 15.02 -23.05
CA ARG A 42 -5.14 15.23 -22.92
C ARG A 42 -5.98 14.59 -24.03
N LYS A 43 -5.40 14.36 -25.22
CA LYS A 43 -6.03 13.64 -26.34
C LYS A 43 -6.30 12.16 -26.05
N SER A 44 -5.51 11.54 -25.18
CA SER A 44 -5.56 10.12 -24.78
C SER A 44 -6.82 9.78 -23.97
N TRP A 45 -7.44 10.74 -23.30
CA TRP A 45 -8.64 10.55 -22.47
C TRP A 45 -9.91 10.16 -23.25
N LYS A 46 -9.86 10.22 -24.59
CA LYS A 46 -10.97 9.76 -25.45
C LYS A 46 -10.98 8.25 -25.66
N GLN A 47 -9.91 7.54 -25.33
CA GLN A 47 -9.86 6.08 -25.41
C GLN A 47 -10.27 5.46 -24.07
N SER A 48 -11.22 4.52 -24.12
CA SER A 48 -11.66 3.78 -22.94
C SER A 48 -10.53 3.00 -22.26
N SER A 49 -9.53 2.55 -23.03
CA SER A 49 -8.33 1.90 -22.49
C SER A 49 -7.53 2.84 -21.59
N THR A 50 -7.33 4.09 -22.01
CA THR A 50 -6.62 5.09 -21.21
C THR A 50 -7.35 5.37 -19.90
N ILE A 51 -8.68 5.49 -19.92
CA ILE A 51 -9.48 5.69 -18.70
C ILE A 51 -9.26 4.52 -17.73
N PHE A 52 -9.38 3.28 -18.22
CA PHE A 52 -9.13 2.10 -17.40
C PHE A 52 -7.72 2.07 -16.80
N PHE A 53 -6.69 2.32 -17.62
CA PHE A 53 -5.31 2.36 -17.14
C PHE A 53 -5.08 3.49 -16.13
N THR A 54 -5.68 4.67 -16.32
CA THR A 54 -5.59 5.75 -15.34
C THR A 54 -6.25 5.40 -14.02
N SER A 55 -7.40 4.71 -14.04
CA SER A 55 -8.07 4.24 -12.82
C SER A 55 -7.22 3.20 -12.08
N LEU A 56 -6.59 2.28 -12.81
CA LEU A 56 -5.67 1.30 -12.23
C LEU A 56 -4.45 1.97 -11.59
N ILE A 57 -3.83 2.92 -12.30
CA ILE A 57 -2.69 3.71 -11.80
C ILE A 57 -3.08 4.49 -10.55
N LEU A 58 -4.25 5.13 -10.53
CA LEU A 58 -4.76 5.83 -9.36
C LEU A 58 -4.96 4.88 -8.18
N ALA A 59 -5.55 3.70 -8.40
CA ALA A 59 -5.70 2.68 -7.35
C ALA A 59 -4.35 2.24 -6.78
N HIS A 60 -3.34 2.02 -7.64
CA HIS A 60 -1.99 1.67 -7.20
C HIS A 60 -1.35 2.79 -6.39
N LEU A 61 -1.51 4.06 -6.80
CA LEU A 61 -1.03 5.21 -6.04
C LEU A 61 -1.72 5.32 -4.67
N VAL A 62 -3.03 5.09 -4.60
CA VAL A 62 -3.78 5.06 -3.34
C VAL A 62 -3.24 3.97 -2.41
N LEU A 63 -3.07 2.73 -2.90
CA LEU A 63 -2.51 1.64 -2.11
C LEU A 63 -1.09 1.99 -1.60
N THR A 64 -0.28 2.58 -2.47
CA THR A 64 1.10 2.98 -2.13
C THR A 64 1.16 4.07 -1.06
N LEU A 65 0.10 4.88 -0.89
CA LEU A 65 0.00 5.88 0.19
C LEU A 65 -0.25 5.25 1.57
N TYR A 66 -0.89 4.08 1.62
CA TYR A 66 -1.18 3.37 2.88
C TYR A 66 -0.13 2.31 3.24
N LEU A 67 0.65 1.85 2.26
CA LEU A 67 1.73 0.89 2.46
C LEU A 67 2.77 1.27 3.56
N PRO A 68 3.14 2.56 3.77
CA PRO A 68 4.05 2.95 4.85
C PRO A 68 3.60 2.52 6.25
N PHE A 69 2.29 2.46 6.51
CA PHE A 69 1.76 2.02 7.81
C PHE A 69 2.05 0.53 8.04
N SER A 70 1.87 -0.30 7.01
CA SER A 70 2.21 -1.72 7.05
C SER A 70 3.71 -1.94 7.19
N ILE A 71 4.54 -1.16 6.48
CA ILE A 71 6.00 -1.22 6.60
C ILE A 71 6.45 -0.85 8.03
N ALA A 72 5.88 0.21 8.59
CA ALA A 72 6.18 0.63 9.96
C ALA A 72 5.78 -0.43 10.99
N ALA A 73 4.61 -1.07 10.81
CA ALA A 73 4.15 -2.14 11.68
C ALA A 73 5.05 -3.39 11.58
N LEU A 74 5.49 -3.76 10.37
CA LEU A 74 6.44 -4.85 10.16
C LEU A 74 7.80 -4.54 10.82
N ALA A 75 8.30 -3.31 10.67
CA ALA A 75 9.56 -2.90 11.29
C ALA A 75 9.48 -2.81 12.82
N ALA A 76 8.33 -2.45 13.39
CA ALA A 76 8.09 -2.40 14.82
C ALA A 76 7.77 -3.78 15.42
N GLY A 77 7.37 -4.75 14.61
CA GLY A 77 6.86 -6.05 15.05
C GLY A 77 5.45 -6.00 15.66
N GLU A 78 4.83 -4.83 15.70
CA GLU A 78 3.48 -4.61 16.23
C GLU A 78 2.79 -3.44 15.54
N TRP A 79 1.47 -3.35 15.67
CA TRP A 79 0.70 -2.23 15.15
C TRP A 79 0.76 -1.03 16.10
N ILE A 80 1.38 0.06 15.65
CA ILE A 80 1.67 1.25 16.48
C ILE A 80 0.74 2.44 16.22
N ILE A 81 -0.17 2.35 15.25
CA ILE A 81 -1.06 3.46 14.87
C ILE A 81 -2.34 3.38 15.72
N GLY A 82 -2.62 4.41 16.51
CA GLY A 82 -3.75 4.46 17.44
C GLY A 82 -3.29 4.54 18.90
N SER A 83 -4.09 5.21 19.75
CA SER A 83 -3.74 5.45 21.16
C SER A 83 -4.30 4.39 22.10
N THR A 84 -5.45 3.80 21.76
CA THR A 84 -6.09 2.71 22.50
C THR A 84 -6.04 1.41 21.69
N ASP A 85 -6.25 0.27 22.36
CA ASP A 85 -6.29 -1.04 21.69
C ASP A 85 -7.40 -1.11 20.64
N GLU A 86 -8.55 -0.49 20.91
CA GLU A 86 -9.68 -0.40 19.97
C GLU A 86 -9.30 0.43 18.73
N GLU A 87 -8.60 1.56 18.91
CA GLU A 87 -8.13 2.38 17.79
C GLU A 87 -7.05 1.66 16.98
N LYS A 88 -6.13 0.97 17.65
CA LYS A 88 -5.09 0.16 17.00
C LYS A 88 -5.70 -0.95 16.16
N GLN A 89 -6.66 -1.68 16.72
CA GLN A 89 -7.35 -2.73 15.98
C GLN A 89 -8.14 -2.16 14.80
N GLY A 90 -8.90 -1.08 15.01
CA GLY A 90 -9.70 -0.47 13.95
C GLY A 90 -8.85 0.08 12.80
N THR A 91 -7.71 0.70 13.09
CA THR A 91 -6.80 1.21 12.06
C THR A 91 -6.04 0.08 11.36
N CYS A 92 -5.67 -0.98 12.06
CA CYS A 92 -5.08 -2.18 11.47
C CYS A 92 -6.07 -2.85 10.49
N ASP A 93 -7.32 -3.04 10.93
CA ASP A 93 -8.37 -3.64 10.10
C ASP A 93 -8.69 -2.78 8.86
N PHE A 94 -8.71 -1.45 9.02
CA PHE A 94 -8.90 -0.53 7.89
C PHE A 94 -7.76 -0.64 6.88
N ILE A 95 -6.50 -0.61 7.34
CA ILE A 95 -5.34 -0.71 6.44
C ILE A 95 -5.27 -2.10 5.78
N GLY A 96 -5.70 -3.16 6.46
CA GLY A 96 -5.80 -4.50 5.87
C GLY A 96 -6.93 -4.67 4.85
N PHE A 97 -7.96 -3.80 4.89
CA PHE A 97 -9.05 -3.80 3.91
C PHE A 97 -8.69 -3.06 2.61
N ILE A 98 -7.91 -1.98 2.72
CA ILE A 98 -7.42 -1.17 1.59
C ILE A 98 -6.45 -1.98 0.73
#